data_AF-A0A2W6Y0N5-F1
#
_entry.id   AF-A0A2W6Y0N5-F1
#
_cell.length_a   1.000
_cell.length_b   1.000
_cell.length_c   1.000
_cell.angle_alpha   90.00
_cell.angle_beta   90.00
_cell.angle_gamma   90.00
#
_symmetry.space_group_name_H-M   'P 1'
#
loop_
_entity.id
_entity.type
_entity.pdbx_description
1 polymer ?
#
loop_
_entity_poly.entity_id
_entity_poly.type
_entity_poly.pdbx_seq_one_letter_code
_entity_poly.pdbx_strand_id
1 'polypeptide(L)'
;MNEKTIKSHGQLKEFVKLHELQNNHSNIHFNALVSIKTVNSEIIKQKMAVRVNFNVFDKSGQIFLDEHNLEPEFYPTIFYPDYSFMQHIDNNYLQINDIHTRNKLIGEFVVKIYPLDVKK
;
A
#
# COMPACT_ATOMS: atom_id res chain seq x y z
N MET A 1 18.85 -2.34 8.56
CA MET A 1 17.47 -2.66 8.11
C MET A 1 17.13 -4.05 8.62
N ASN A 2 15.98 -4.24 9.28
CA ASN A 2 15.63 -5.54 9.89
C ASN A 2 15.03 -6.51 8.85
N GLU A 3 14.95 -7.81 9.18
CA GLU A 3 14.46 -8.86 8.26
C GLU A 3 13.01 -8.61 7.79
N LYS A 4 12.15 -8.09 8.67
CA LYS A 4 10.76 -7.74 8.33
C LYS A 4 10.71 -6.67 7.25
N THR A 5 11.49 -5.61 7.39
CA THR A 5 11.60 -4.52 6.41
C THR A 5 12.13 -5.03 5.07
N ILE A 6 13.17 -5.88 5.10
CA ILE A 6 13.72 -6.50 3.87
C ILE A 6 12.62 -7.30 3.15
N LYS A 7 11.84 -8.10 3.90
CA LYS A 7 10.75 -8.90 3.34
C LYS A 7 9.62 -8.04 2.78
N SER A 8 9.10 -7.07 3.56
CA SER A 8 8.03 -6.16 3.10
C SER A 8 8.44 -5.38 1.85
N HIS A 9 9.67 -4.86 1.83
CA HIS A 9 10.21 -4.16 0.66
C HIS A 9 10.34 -5.07 -0.56
N GLY A 10 10.82 -6.30 -0.37
CA GLY A 10 10.90 -7.30 -1.42
C GLY A 10 9.53 -7.62 -2.03
N GLN A 11 8.51 -7.78 -1.18
CA GLN A 11 7.13 -8.04 -1.61
C GLN A 11 6.51 -6.86 -2.38
N LEU A 12 6.79 -5.61 -1.96
CA LEU A 12 6.37 -4.43 -2.71
C LEU A 12 7.06 -4.35 -4.09
N LYS A 13 8.36 -4.62 -4.15
CA LYS A 13 9.11 -4.67 -5.42
C LYS A 13 8.60 -5.77 -6.35
N GLU A 14 8.34 -6.94 -5.81
CA GLU A 14 7.77 -8.08 -6.55
C GLU A 14 6.39 -7.72 -7.12
N PHE A 15 5.51 -7.16 -6.29
CA PHE A 15 4.19 -6.68 -6.72
C PHE A 15 4.28 -5.68 -7.88
N VAL A 16 5.12 -4.64 -7.74
CA VAL A 16 5.34 -3.65 -8.80
C VAL A 16 5.87 -4.29 -10.09
N LYS A 17 6.87 -5.17 -9.97
CA LYS A 17 7.53 -5.80 -11.12
C LYS A 17 6.61 -6.78 -11.84
N LEU A 18 5.94 -7.68 -11.10
CA LEU A 18 5.09 -8.73 -11.66
C LEU A 18 3.90 -8.15 -12.38
N HIS A 19 3.34 -7.06 -11.84
CA HIS A 19 2.25 -6.36 -12.47
C HIS A 19 2.72 -5.39 -13.55
N GLU A 20 4.01 -5.12 -13.75
CA GLU A 20 4.49 -4.13 -14.72
C GLU A 20 3.97 -2.69 -14.45
N LEU A 21 3.77 -2.34 -13.17
CA LEU A 21 3.25 -1.03 -12.77
C LEU A 21 4.28 0.05 -13.14
N GLN A 22 3.87 0.98 -14.00
CA GLN A 22 4.74 1.81 -14.85
C GLN A 22 5.86 2.58 -14.12
N ASN A 23 7.03 2.59 -14.76
CA ASN A 23 8.31 3.11 -14.29
C ASN A 23 8.67 4.42 -15.00
N ASN A 24 8.49 5.55 -14.31
CA ASN A 24 9.21 6.80 -14.60
C ASN A 24 9.98 7.21 -13.34
N HIS A 25 11.26 6.84 -13.25
CA HIS A 25 12.20 7.34 -12.22
C HIS A 25 11.82 7.03 -10.76
N SER A 26 11.45 5.79 -10.44
CA SER A 26 11.14 5.31 -9.08
C SER A 26 9.82 5.80 -8.48
N ASN A 27 9.04 6.60 -9.22
CA ASN A 27 7.66 6.96 -8.90
C ASN A 27 6.72 6.19 -9.82
N ILE A 28 5.93 5.30 -9.24
CA ILE A 28 4.96 4.47 -9.93
C ILE A 28 3.58 4.99 -9.58
N HIS A 29 2.72 5.17 -10.58
CA HIS A 29 1.35 5.64 -10.39
C HIS A 29 0.42 4.75 -11.22
N PHE A 30 -0.59 4.17 -10.57
CA PHE A 30 -1.55 3.25 -11.18
C PHE A 30 -2.91 3.35 -10.49
N ASN A 31 -3.96 2.89 -11.17
CA ASN A 31 -5.27 2.74 -10.54
C ASN A 31 -5.38 1.36 -9.90
N ALA A 32 -6.12 1.24 -8.81
CA ALA A 32 -6.36 -0.03 -8.13
C ALA A 32 -7.76 -0.11 -7.56
N LEU A 33 -8.29 -1.31 -7.34
CA LEU A 33 -9.35 -1.53 -6.35
C LEU A 33 -8.67 -1.69 -5.00
N VAL A 34 -9.07 -0.87 -4.05
CA VAL A 34 -8.52 -0.87 -2.70
C VAL A 34 -9.61 -1.27 -1.73
N SER A 35 -9.31 -2.24 -0.87
CA SER A 35 -10.10 -2.52 0.32
C SER A 35 -9.31 -2.13 1.54
N ILE A 36 -9.94 -1.42 2.48
CA ILE A 36 -9.35 -1.02 3.75
C ILE A 36 -10.27 -1.50 4.85
N LYS A 37 -9.75 -2.27 5.80
CA LYS A 37 -10.47 -2.65 7.02
C LYS A 37 -9.71 -2.09 8.20
N THR A 38 -10.38 -1.28 9.01
CA THR A 38 -9.87 -0.77 10.30
C THR A 38 -10.67 -1.38 11.44
N VAL A 39 -10.40 -0.95 12.68
CA VAL A 39 -11.17 -1.42 13.84
C VAL A 39 -12.65 -1.03 13.74
N ASN A 40 -12.96 0.14 13.18
CA ASN A 40 -14.31 0.72 13.23
C ASN A 40 -14.96 0.93 11.85
N SER A 41 -14.24 0.71 10.76
CA SER A 41 -14.74 1.02 9.42
C SER A 41 -14.16 0.10 8.35
N GLU A 42 -14.87 0.00 7.23
CA GLU A 42 -14.47 -0.84 6.11
C GLU A 42 -14.82 -0.18 4.78
N ILE A 43 -13.87 -0.25 3.84
CA ILE A 43 -14.03 0.06 2.42
C ILE A 43 -13.79 -1.21 1.65
N ILE A 44 -14.69 -1.54 0.72
CA ILE A 44 -14.62 -2.76 -0.09
C ILE A 44 -14.46 -2.37 -1.56
N LYS A 45 -13.30 -2.72 -2.14
CA LYS A 45 -13.01 -2.61 -3.58
C LYS A 45 -13.36 -1.25 -4.18
N GLN A 46 -13.00 -0.17 -3.50
CA GLN A 46 -13.15 1.16 -4.06
C GLN A 46 -12.01 1.45 -5.04
N LYS A 47 -12.33 2.01 -6.20
CA LYS A 47 -11.31 2.41 -7.17
C LYS A 47 -10.56 3.64 -6.65
N MET A 48 -9.23 3.57 -6.59
CA MET A 48 -8.36 4.64 -6.12
C MET A 48 -7.11 4.75 -6.97
N ALA A 49 -6.51 5.93 -7.01
CA ALA A 49 -5.16 6.10 -7.53
C ALA A 49 -4.15 5.73 -6.43
N VAL A 50 -3.09 5.01 -6.82
CA VAL A 50 -2.04 4.55 -5.91
C VAL A 50 -0.69 5.00 -6.45
N ARG A 51 0.09 5.65 -5.59
CA ARG A 51 1.48 6.00 -5.86
C ARG A 51 2.43 5.15 -5.04
N VAL A 52 3.51 4.68 -5.65
CA VAL A 52 4.62 4.01 -4.97
C VAL A 52 5.89 4.79 -5.28
N ASN A 53 6.62 5.20 -4.24
CA ASN A 53 7.90 5.89 -4.36
C ASN A 53 8.98 5.08 -3.64
N PHE A 54 10.03 4.68 -4.36
CA PHE A 54 11.20 4.01 -3.78
C PHE A 54 12.37 4.95 -3.45
N ASN A 55 12.30 6.22 -3.85
CA ASN A 55 13.29 7.25 -3.58
C ASN A 55 12.79 8.18 -2.47
N VAL A 56 12.76 7.67 -1.24
CA VAL A 56 12.34 8.40 -0.04
C VAL A 56 13.51 8.50 0.92
N PHE A 57 13.80 9.70 1.41
CA PHE A 57 14.91 9.93 2.34
C PHE A 57 14.72 9.09 3.61
N ASP A 58 15.73 8.26 3.93
CA ASP A 58 15.77 7.40 5.12
C ASP A 58 14.60 6.39 5.24
N LYS A 59 14.02 5.97 4.11
CA LYS A 59 12.98 4.94 4.06
C LYS A 59 13.21 3.98 2.88
N SER A 60 12.71 2.76 3.02
CA SER A 60 12.81 1.72 1.99
C SER A 60 11.85 1.97 0.82
N GLY A 61 10.79 2.73 1.07
CA GLY A 61 9.82 3.18 0.08
C GLY A 61 8.57 3.74 0.75
N GLN A 62 7.60 4.14 -0.05
CA GLN A 62 6.33 4.69 0.41
C GLN A 62 5.23 4.31 -0.56
N ILE A 63 4.06 3.96 -0.04
CA ILE A 63 2.81 3.78 -0.79
C ILE A 63 1.85 4.88 -0.34
N PHE A 64 1.18 5.53 -1.29
CA PHE A 64 0.21 6.57 -1.04
C PHE A 64 -1.10 6.26 -1.78
N LEU A 65 -2.24 6.39 -1.09
CA LEU A 65 -3.58 6.31 -1.69
C LEU A 65 -4.06 7.73 -2.01
N ASP A 66 -4.15 8.06 -3.30
CA ASP A 66 -4.78 9.27 -3.80
C ASP A 66 -6.29 9.05 -3.93
N GLU A 67 -7.00 9.30 -2.83
CA GLU A 67 -8.46 9.36 -2.82
C GLU A 67 -8.91 10.53 -1.94
N HIS A 68 -9.58 11.50 -2.56
CA HIS A 68 -9.99 12.74 -1.91
C HIS A 68 -11.12 12.53 -0.88
N ASN A 69 -11.82 11.39 -0.95
CA ASN A 69 -12.93 11.06 -0.07
C ASN A 69 -12.55 10.16 1.11
N LEU A 70 -11.27 9.81 1.28
CA LEU A 70 -10.83 9.10 2.49
C LEU A 70 -10.71 10.09 3.64
N GLU A 71 -11.59 9.94 4.63
CA GLU A 71 -11.47 10.64 5.90
C GLU A 71 -10.22 10.13 6.66
N PRO A 72 -9.16 10.94 6.82
CA PRO A 72 -7.88 10.48 7.39
C PRO A 72 -7.98 10.07 8.87
N GLU A 73 -9.07 10.44 9.53
CA GLU A 73 -9.39 10.04 10.90
C GLU A 73 -9.79 8.57 11.00
N PHE A 74 -10.33 8.00 9.91
CA PHE A 74 -10.86 6.63 9.86
C PHE A 74 -10.03 5.68 9.00
N TYR A 75 -9.26 6.21 8.04
CA TYR A 75 -8.51 5.39 7.09
C TYR A 75 -7.06 5.88 6.91
N PRO A 76 -6.07 4.96 6.96
CA PRO A 76 -4.70 5.29 6.62
C PRO A 76 -4.55 5.51 5.11
N THR A 77 -3.78 6.52 4.72
CA THR A 77 -3.52 6.86 3.31
C THR A 77 -2.06 6.71 2.91
N ILE A 78 -1.14 6.52 3.87
CA ILE A 78 0.30 6.40 3.63
C ILE A 78 0.84 5.17 4.35
N PHE A 79 1.61 4.36 3.64
CA PHE A 79 2.22 3.13 4.16
C PHE A 79 3.72 3.09 3.86
N TYR A 80 4.49 2.55 4.80
CA TYR A 80 5.94 2.41 4.67
C TYR A 80 6.33 0.94 4.89
N PRO A 81 7.09 0.30 3.97
CA PRO A 81 7.57 -1.07 4.16
C PRO A 81 8.44 -1.24 5.42
N ASP A 82 9.00 -0.15 5.92
CA ASP A 82 9.82 -0.09 7.13
C ASP A 82 9.03 -0.42 8.41
N TYR A 83 7.73 -0.15 8.43
CA TYR A 83 6.86 -0.33 9.60
C TYR A 83 5.80 -1.41 9.36
N SER A 84 5.15 -1.36 8.20
CA SER A 84 4.04 -2.24 7.86
C SER A 84 4.51 -3.62 7.39
N PHE A 85 3.72 -4.65 7.68
CA PHE A 85 3.92 -5.97 7.09
C PHE A 85 3.26 -6.03 5.72
N MET A 86 4.06 -6.21 4.67
CA MET A 86 3.58 -6.28 3.29
C MET A 86 3.77 -7.69 2.72
N GLN A 87 2.78 -8.17 1.99
CA GLN A 87 2.82 -9.46 1.33
C GLN A 87 2.07 -9.40 0.00
N HIS A 88 2.70 -9.88 -1.06
CA HIS A 88 2.05 -10.10 -2.35
C HIS A 88 1.34 -11.45 -2.30
N ILE A 89 0.01 -11.44 -2.39
CA ILE A 89 -0.83 -12.64 -2.23
C ILE A 89 -1.27 -13.13 -3.61
N ASP A 90 -1.02 -14.42 -3.88
CA ASP A 90 -1.47 -15.16 -5.07
C ASP A 90 -1.18 -14.46 -6.41
N ASN A 91 -0.09 -13.69 -6.47
CA ASN A 91 0.25 -12.81 -7.59
C ASN A 91 -0.84 -11.77 -7.93
N ASN A 92 -1.88 -11.61 -7.11
CA ASN A 92 -3.07 -10.84 -7.42
C ASN A 92 -3.08 -9.47 -6.77
N TYR A 93 -2.74 -9.39 -5.48
CA TYR A 93 -2.86 -8.14 -4.72
C TYR A 93 -1.77 -7.99 -3.68
N LEU A 94 -1.46 -6.74 -3.33
CA LEU A 94 -0.61 -6.44 -2.19
C LEU A 94 -1.47 -6.31 -0.93
N GLN A 95 -1.18 -7.12 0.08
CA GLN A 95 -1.73 -6.96 1.43
C GLN A 95 -0.77 -6.17 2.30
N ILE A 96 -1.29 -5.19 3.03
CA ILE A 96 -0.56 -4.39 4.01
C ILE A 96 -1.27 -4.53 5.35
N ASN A 97 -0.53 -4.90 6.39
CA ASN A 97 -1.05 -5.02 7.76
C ASN A 97 -0.20 -4.16 8.68
N ASP A 98 -0.82 -3.32 9.49
CA ASP A 98 -0.13 -2.46 10.45
C ASP A 98 -1.06 -2.00 11.58
N ILE A 99 -0.50 -1.31 12.56
CA ILE A 99 -1.22 -0.69 13.67
C ILE A 99 -0.95 0.81 13.68
N HIS A 100 -2.00 1.60 13.59
CA HIS A 100 -1.89 3.06 13.61
C HIS A 100 -1.74 3.59 15.05
N THR A 101 -0.51 3.56 15.58
CA THR A 101 -0.20 3.87 16.99
C THR A 101 -0.65 5.25 17.47
N ARG A 102 -0.74 6.24 16.58
CA ARG A 102 -1.14 7.63 16.93
C ARG A 102 -2.64 7.87 16.94
N ASN A 103 -3.40 7.06 16.21
CA ASN A 103 -4.85 7.22 16.05
C ASN A 103 -5.52 5.90 16.38
N LYS A 104 -6.06 5.82 17.60
CA LYS A 104 -6.72 4.61 18.10
C LYS A 104 -8.01 4.27 17.36
N LEU A 105 -8.64 5.22 16.66
CA LEU A 105 -9.85 4.97 15.88
C LEU A 105 -9.56 4.13 14.64
N ILE A 106 -8.39 4.33 14.02
CA ILE A 106 -7.88 3.45 12.97
C ILE A 106 -7.45 2.12 13.58
N GLY A 107 -6.62 2.19 14.63
CA GLY A 107 -6.13 1.00 15.34
C GLY A 107 -5.39 0.04 14.40
N GLU A 108 -5.64 -1.26 14.55
CA GLU A 108 -5.15 -2.27 13.62
C GLU A 108 -5.89 -2.16 12.29
N PHE A 109 -5.16 -2.26 11.18
CA PHE A 109 -5.77 -2.20 9.87
C PHE A 109 -5.14 -3.17 8.87
N VAL A 110 -5.96 -3.54 7.88
CA VAL A 110 -5.58 -4.36 6.73
C VAL A 110 -5.98 -3.62 5.46
N VAL A 111 -5.02 -3.42 4.56
CA VAL A 111 -5.24 -2.86 3.23
C VAL A 111 -4.95 -3.93 2.18
N LYS A 112 -5.80 -4.02 1.16
CA LYS A 112 -5.60 -4.86 -0.01
C LYS A 112 -5.63 -4.00 -1.26
N ILE A 113 -4.57 -4.03 -2.06
CA ILE A 113 -4.42 -3.23 -3.29
C ILE A 113 -4.40 -4.18 -4.48
N TYR A 114 -5.47 -4.15 -5.27
CA TYR A 114 -5.64 -4.91 -6.50
C TYR A 114 -5.40 -3.98 -7.70
N PRO A 115 -4.27 -4.08 -8.42
CA PRO A 115 -3.99 -3.18 -9.52
C PRO A 115 -5.03 -3.35 -10.63
N LEU A 116 -5.52 -2.22 -11.16
CA LEU A 116 -6.42 -2.13 -12.29
C LEU A 116 -5.63 -1.59 -13.48
N ASP A 117 -5.62 -2.34 -14.57
CA ASP A 117 -4.94 -2.00 -15.82
C ASP A 117 -3.42 -1.90 -15.70
N VAL A 118 -2.79 -3.02 -16.04
CA VAL A 118 -1.41 -3.04 -16.48
C VAL A 118 -1.41 -3.61 -17.88
N LYS A 119 -1.03 -2.77 -18.84
CA LYS A 119 -1.02 -3.13 -20.25
C LYS A 119 -0.13 -4.36 -20.42
N LYS A 120 -0.73 -5.48 -20.83
CA LYS A 120 0.00 -6.59 -21.47
C LYS A 120 0.65 -6.11 -22.77
#